data_AF-A0A7G8BY79-F1
#
_entry.id   AF-A0A7G8BY79-F1
#
_cell.length_a   1.000
_cell.length_b   1.000
_cell.length_c   1.000
_cell.angle_alpha   90.00
_cell.angle_beta   90.00
_cell.angle_gamma   90.00
#
_symmetry.space_group_name_H-M   'P 1'
#
loop_
_entity.id
_entity.type
_entity.pdbx_description
1 polymer ?
#
loop_
_entity_poly.entity_id
_entity_poly.type
_entity_poly.pdbx_seq_one_letter_code
_entity_poly.pdbx_strand_id
1 'polypeptide(L)'
;MAEGMELALDRILRAPETNSLAQTSGKSLTRLELQQVGILMEQTKNSYPAQEIPEETVEMWAPAWIALSTLYGISAMKKALQRHMLASRFFPLPSELREHLDALTPRQSTVYVPQTRREVAKLCGSKVAESMSEMTVEDVEKHYGAESAKRYKAKLDTERGGNGR
;
A
#
# COMPACT_ATOMS: atom_id res chain seq x y z
N MET A 1 -34.09 -3.29 4.03
CA MET A 1 -33.80 -1.86 4.18
C MET A 1 -32.29 -1.65 4.06
N ALA A 2 -31.80 -1.51 2.83
CA ALA A 2 -30.38 -1.29 2.50
C ALA A 2 -30.16 0.06 1.77
N GLU A 3 -31.22 0.87 1.64
CA GLU A 3 -31.27 2.06 0.77
C GLU A 3 -30.30 3.18 1.20
N GLY A 4 -30.00 3.32 2.51
CA GLY A 4 -29.12 4.39 3.01
C GLY A 4 -27.66 4.25 2.55
N MET A 5 -27.14 3.02 2.46
CA MET A 5 -25.77 2.77 2.03
C MET A 5 -25.61 2.98 0.52
N GLU A 6 -26.56 2.50 -0.28
CA GLU A 6 -26.54 2.65 -1.74
C GLU A 6 -26.62 4.14 -2.13
N LEU A 7 -27.48 4.92 -1.47
CA LEU A 7 -27.60 6.37 -1.70
C LEU A 7 -26.33 7.14 -1.30
N ALA A 8 -25.73 6.79 -0.15
CA ALA A 8 -24.48 7.38 0.30
C ALA A 8 -23.33 7.09 -0.68
N LEU A 9 -23.20 5.83 -1.12
CA LEU A 9 -22.19 5.43 -2.10
C LEU A 9 -22.39 6.16 -3.44
N ASP A 10 -23.62 6.23 -3.96
CA ASP A 10 -23.89 6.94 -5.22
C ASP A 10 -23.52 8.42 -5.11
N ARG A 11 -23.80 9.08 -3.97
CA ARG A 11 -23.41 10.47 -3.71
C ARG A 11 -21.89 10.65 -3.71
N ILE A 12 -21.17 9.79 -3.00
CA ILE A 12 -19.70 9.84 -2.86
C ILE A 12 -19.01 9.56 -4.19
N LEU A 13 -19.47 8.56 -4.93
CA LEU A 13 -18.90 8.17 -6.23
C LEU A 13 -19.17 9.21 -7.34
N ARG A 14 -20.19 10.06 -7.17
CA ARG A 14 -20.48 11.19 -8.07
C ARG A 14 -19.82 12.49 -7.63
N ALA A 15 -19.36 12.58 -6.38
CA ALA A 15 -18.73 13.80 -5.87
C ALA A 15 -17.39 14.07 -6.60
N PRO A 16 -17.16 15.28 -7.13
CA PRO A 16 -15.92 15.60 -7.84
C PRO A 16 -14.68 15.55 -6.92
N GLU A 17 -14.87 15.62 -5.62
CA GLU A 17 -13.83 15.70 -4.59
C GLU A 17 -13.18 14.34 -4.29
N THR A 18 -13.87 13.22 -4.55
CA THR A 18 -13.30 11.88 -4.38
C THR A 18 -12.18 11.60 -5.38
N ASN A 19 -12.16 12.30 -6.52
CA ASN A 19 -11.03 12.29 -7.44
C ASN A 19 -9.78 12.98 -6.86
N SER A 20 -9.93 13.94 -5.93
CA SER A 20 -8.79 14.66 -5.32
C SER A 20 -8.11 13.85 -4.23
N LEU A 21 -8.82 13.00 -3.49
CA LEU A 21 -8.23 12.14 -2.44
C LEU A 21 -7.28 11.07 -3.02
N ALA A 22 -7.51 10.64 -4.26
CA ALA A 22 -6.62 9.71 -4.97
C ALA A 22 -5.32 10.37 -5.50
N GLN A 23 -5.27 11.71 -5.58
CA GLN A 23 -4.13 12.42 -6.16
C GLN A 23 -2.86 12.42 -5.29
N THR A 24 -2.95 12.04 -4.02
CA THR A 24 -1.78 11.97 -3.12
C THR A 24 -0.78 10.88 -3.51
N SER A 25 -1.17 9.91 -4.35
CA SER A 25 -0.29 8.85 -4.86
C SER A 25 0.13 9.00 -6.34
N GLY A 26 -0.33 10.06 -7.02
CA GLY A 26 -0.13 10.24 -8.46
C GLY A 26 -0.97 9.29 -9.34
N LYS A 27 -1.77 8.40 -8.75
CA LYS A 27 -2.76 7.55 -9.45
C LYS A 27 -4.17 7.84 -8.95
N SER A 28 -5.02 8.32 -9.84
CA SER A 28 -6.46 8.39 -9.62
C SER A 28 -7.13 7.12 -10.14
N LEU A 29 -8.08 6.56 -9.38
CA LEU A 29 -8.96 5.53 -9.91
C LEU A 29 -9.80 6.10 -11.07
N THR A 30 -9.98 5.32 -12.12
CA THR A 30 -10.95 5.61 -13.18
C THR A 30 -12.37 5.54 -12.63
N ARG A 31 -13.34 6.13 -13.34
CA ARG A 31 -14.77 6.04 -12.97
C ARG A 31 -15.26 4.60 -12.82
N LEU A 32 -14.75 3.69 -13.67
CA LEU A 32 -15.10 2.27 -13.62
C LEU A 32 -14.53 1.59 -12.37
N GLU A 33 -13.31 1.95 -11.98
CA GLU A 33 -12.68 1.46 -10.75
C GLU A 33 -13.40 1.99 -9.50
N LEU A 34 -13.81 3.25 -9.50
CA LEU A 34 -14.64 3.81 -8.41
C LEU A 34 -15.96 3.04 -8.26
N GLN A 35 -16.64 2.74 -9.36
CA GLN A 35 -17.85 1.90 -9.34
C GLN A 35 -17.57 0.51 -8.77
N GLN A 36 -16.44 -0.10 -9.12
CA GLN A 36 -16.04 -1.40 -8.58
C GLN A 36 -15.82 -1.36 -7.06
N VAL A 37 -15.30 -0.26 -6.51
CA VAL A 37 -15.18 -0.09 -5.05
C VAL A 37 -16.57 -0.06 -4.39
N GLY A 38 -17.53 0.68 -4.97
CA GLY A 38 -18.91 0.69 -4.50
C GLY A 38 -19.54 -0.71 -4.50
N ILE A 39 -19.39 -1.44 -5.60
CA ILE A 39 -19.87 -2.83 -5.73
C ILE A 39 -19.24 -3.73 -4.67
N LEU A 40 -17.94 -3.57 -4.38
CA LEU A 40 -17.27 -4.36 -3.33
C LEU A 40 -17.80 -4.03 -1.94
N MET A 41 -18.11 -2.77 -1.64
CA MET A 41 -18.73 -2.38 -0.38
C MET A 41 -20.12 -2.99 -0.21
N GLU A 42 -20.98 -2.91 -1.23
CA GLU A 42 -22.31 -3.51 -1.22
C GLU A 42 -22.26 -5.04 -1.09
N GLN A 43 -21.39 -5.71 -1.85
CA GLN A 43 -21.19 -7.17 -1.75
C GLN A 43 -20.73 -7.58 -0.35
N THR A 44 -19.84 -6.79 0.25
CA THR A 44 -19.40 -7.01 1.63
C THR A 44 -20.57 -6.82 2.59
N LYS A 45 -21.38 -5.78 2.42
CA LYS A 45 -22.56 -5.51 3.26
C LYS A 45 -23.58 -6.64 3.21
N ASN A 46 -23.79 -7.22 2.03
CA ASN A 46 -24.69 -8.35 1.82
C ASN A 46 -24.23 -9.61 2.55
N SER A 47 -22.93 -9.72 2.88
CA SER A 47 -22.38 -10.80 3.71
C SER A 47 -22.63 -10.58 5.21
N TYR A 48 -23.04 -9.37 5.62
CA TYR A 48 -23.38 -8.99 7.00
C TYR A 48 -24.79 -8.37 7.08
N PRO A 49 -25.86 -9.13 6.76
CA PRO A 49 -27.21 -8.58 6.66
C PRO A 49 -27.77 -8.06 7.99
N ALA A 50 -27.34 -8.63 9.13
CA ALA A 50 -27.80 -8.25 10.46
C ALA A 50 -27.11 -7.00 11.03
N GLN A 51 -26.08 -6.48 10.36
CA GLN A 51 -25.37 -5.28 10.81
C GLN A 51 -25.89 -4.06 10.06
N GLU A 52 -26.42 -3.09 10.79
CA GLU A 52 -26.79 -1.81 10.23
C GLU A 52 -25.55 -0.91 10.18
N ILE A 53 -25.30 -0.29 9.03
CA ILE A 53 -24.21 0.67 8.85
C ILE A 53 -24.86 2.03 8.60
N PRO A 54 -24.75 2.99 9.54
CA PRO A 54 -25.30 4.33 9.37
C PRO A 54 -24.72 5.02 8.14
N GLU A 55 -25.50 5.90 7.51
CA GLU A 55 -25.08 6.68 6.33
C GLU A 55 -23.79 7.46 6.62
N GLU A 56 -23.67 8.08 7.78
CA GLU A 56 -22.50 8.86 8.19
C GLU A 56 -21.24 7.98 8.28
N THR A 57 -21.42 6.71 8.64
CA THR A 57 -20.30 5.75 8.66
C THR A 57 -19.86 5.38 7.25
N VAL A 58 -20.80 5.23 6.32
CA VAL A 58 -20.50 5.00 4.90
C VAL A 58 -19.77 6.21 4.31
N GLU A 59 -20.20 7.42 4.63
CA GLU A 59 -19.56 8.67 4.22
C GLU A 59 -18.09 8.77 4.67
N MET A 60 -17.77 8.25 5.86
CA MET A 60 -16.40 8.18 6.36
C MET A 60 -15.59 7.01 5.77
N TRP A 61 -16.22 5.85 5.59
CA TRP A 61 -15.50 4.62 5.21
C TRP A 61 -15.28 4.48 3.72
N ALA A 62 -16.22 4.93 2.87
CA ALA A 62 -16.08 4.82 1.43
C ALA A 62 -14.83 5.56 0.89
N PRO A 63 -14.51 6.80 1.32
CA PRO A 63 -13.25 7.45 0.96
C PRO A 63 -12.01 6.66 1.40
N ALA A 64 -12.04 6.04 2.58
CA ALA A 64 -10.94 5.22 3.05
C ALA A 64 -10.75 3.95 2.21
N TRP A 65 -11.84 3.31 1.79
CA TRP A 65 -11.83 2.16 0.89
C TRP A 65 -11.33 2.52 -0.51
N ILE A 66 -11.70 3.70 -1.02
CA ILE A 66 -11.18 4.26 -2.28
C ILE A 66 -9.67 4.50 -2.17
N ALA A 67 -9.20 5.08 -1.07
CA ALA A 67 -7.78 5.32 -0.84
C ALA A 67 -6.99 4.00 -0.79
N LEU A 68 -7.51 2.98 -0.09
CA LEU A 68 -6.90 1.64 -0.06
C LEU A 68 -6.91 0.98 -1.45
N SER A 69 -7.99 1.11 -2.20
CA SER A 69 -8.08 0.58 -3.57
C SER A 69 -7.08 1.25 -4.50
N THR A 70 -6.82 2.55 -4.31
CA THR A 70 -5.80 3.29 -5.04
C THR A 70 -4.39 2.78 -4.73
N LEU A 71 -4.11 2.54 -3.45
CA LEU A 71 -2.78 2.13 -2.98
C LEU A 71 -2.43 0.68 -3.35
N TYR A 72 -3.38 -0.24 -3.21
CA TYR A 72 -3.14 -1.69 -3.32
C TYR A 72 -3.74 -2.31 -4.59
N GLY A 73 -4.67 -1.61 -5.24
CA GLY A 73 -5.42 -2.10 -6.39
C GLY A 73 -6.68 -2.89 -6.00
N ILE A 74 -7.70 -2.80 -6.85
CA ILE A 74 -9.02 -3.44 -6.63
C ILE A 74 -8.93 -4.96 -6.51
N SER A 75 -8.01 -5.60 -7.25
CA SER A 75 -7.80 -7.05 -7.17
C SER A 75 -7.30 -7.50 -5.79
N ALA A 76 -6.38 -6.73 -5.19
CA ALA A 76 -5.89 -6.99 -3.84
C ALA A 76 -7.00 -6.75 -2.81
N MET A 77 -7.77 -5.67 -2.98
CA MET A 77 -8.95 -5.35 -2.16
C MET A 77 -9.96 -6.50 -2.13
N LYS A 78 -10.31 -7.04 -3.30
CA LYS A 78 -11.23 -8.19 -3.39
C LYS A 78 -10.72 -9.40 -2.61
N LYS A 79 -9.43 -9.72 -2.71
CA LYS A 79 -8.80 -10.83 -1.96
C LYS A 79 -8.80 -10.57 -0.45
N ALA A 80 -8.54 -9.33 -0.04
CA ALA A 80 -8.52 -8.93 1.37
C ALA A 80 -9.90 -9.10 1.99
N LEU A 81 -10.95 -8.62 1.31
CA LEU A 81 -12.33 -8.77 1.74
C LEU A 81 -12.76 -10.23 1.84
N GLN A 82 -12.40 -11.07 0.85
CA GLN A 82 -12.67 -12.50 0.91
C GLN A 82 -12.04 -13.17 2.14
N ARG A 83 -10.79 -12.83 2.46
CA ARG A 83 -10.13 -13.35 3.68
C ARG A 83 -10.81 -12.85 4.95
N HIS A 84 -11.16 -11.58 4.99
CA HIS A 84 -11.84 -10.99 6.14
C HIS A 84 -13.20 -11.65 6.40
N MET A 85 -14.02 -11.83 5.36
CA MET A 85 -15.34 -12.48 5.46
C MET A 85 -15.28 -13.93 5.94
N LEU A 86 -14.15 -14.62 5.76
CA LEU A 86 -13.95 -15.97 6.30
C LEU A 86 -13.49 -15.97 7.76
N ALA A 87 -12.87 -14.88 8.22
CA ALA A 87 -12.22 -14.79 9.53
C ALA A 87 -13.02 -13.98 10.57
N SER A 88 -13.87 -13.05 10.11
CA SER A 88 -14.60 -12.10 10.95
C SER A 88 -16.11 -12.30 10.84
N ARG A 89 -16.81 -11.98 11.94
CA ARG A 89 -18.28 -11.90 11.96
C ARG A 89 -18.79 -10.47 11.82
N PHE A 90 -17.88 -9.49 11.78
CA PHE A 90 -18.16 -8.06 11.71
C PHE A 90 -17.77 -7.48 10.35
N PHE A 91 -18.47 -6.43 9.92
CA PHE A 91 -18.11 -5.70 8.73
C PHE A 91 -16.72 -5.07 8.90
N PRO A 92 -15.82 -5.19 7.90
CA PRO A 92 -14.43 -4.76 8.05
C PRO A 92 -14.30 -3.26 8.27
N LEU A 93 -13.60 -2.88 9.35
CA LEU A 93 -13.11 -1.51 9.50
C LEU A 93 -12.06 -1.22 8.41
N PRO A 94 -11.90 0.05 7.98
CA PRO A 94 -10.83 0.42 7.05
C PRO A 94 -9.42 0.03 7.53
N SER A 95 -9.16 0.04 8.84
CA SER A 95 -7.89 -0.40 9.43
C SER A 95 -7.66 -1.90 9.28
N GLU A 96 -8.66 -2.73 9.60
CA GLU A 96 -8.59 -4.18 9.48
C GLU A 96 -8.42 -4.60 8.01
N LEU A 97 -9.11 -3.92 7.10
CA LEU A 97 -8.95 -4.13 5.67
C LEU A 97 -7.53 -3.82 5.21
N ARG A 98 -6.94 -2.73 5.72
CA ARG A 98 -5.54 -2.37 5.45
C ARG A 98 -4.57 -3.43 5.95
N GLU A 99 -4.77 -3.99 7.12
CA GLU A 99 -3.92 -5.07 7.66
C GLU A 99 -3.96 -6.31 6.75
N HIS A 100 -5.15 -6.70 6.27
CA HIS A 100 -5.28 -7.79 5.31
C HIS A 100 -4.58 -7.48 3.96
N LEU A 101 -4.66 -6.23 3.51
CA LEU A 101 -3.99 -5.76 2.29
C LEU A 101 -2.46 -5.77 2.44
N ASP A 102 -1.94 -5.27 3.56
CA ASP A 102 -0.51 -5.32 3.90
C ASP A 102 0.01 -6.76 4.03
N ALA A 103 -0.82 -7.69 4.50
CA ALA A 103 -0.48 -9.11 4.54
C ALA A 103 -0.53 -9.79 3.16
N LEU A 104 -1.36 -9.30 2.23
CA LEU A 104 -1.50 -9.81 0.86
C LEU A 104 -0.44 -9.27 -0.09
N THR A 105 -0.03 -8.03 0.15
CA THR A 105 1.09 -7.38 -0.51
C THR A 105 2.20 -7.34 0.52
N PRO A 106 2.98 -8.43 0.70
CA PRO A 106 4.22 -8.30 1.44
C PRO A 106 4.91 -7.13 0.77
N ARG A 107 5.07 -6.02 1.50
CA ARG A 107 5.67 -4.81 0.96
C ARG A 107 6.80 -5.30 0.10
N GLN A 108 6.81 -4.92 -1.17
CA GLN A 108 8.05 -4.83 -1.91
C GLN A 108 8.91 -3.78 -1.19
N SER A 109 9.39 -4.19 -0.01
CA SER A 109 10.70 -3.95 0.52
C SER A 109 11.68 -4.77 -0.32
N THR A 110 11.53 -4.75 -1.64
CA THR A 110 12.68 -4.38 -2.45
C THR A 110 13.02 -2.96 -2.01
N VAL A 111 13.74 -2.86 -0.90
CA VAL A 111 14.82 -1.88 -0.83
C VAL A 111 15.53 -2.08 -2.16
N TYR A 112 15.28 -1.17 -3.10
CA TYR A 112 16.05 -1.15 -4.33
C TYR A 112 17.47 -0.85 -3.87
N VAL A 113 18.25 -1.90 -3.64
CA VAL A 113 19.69 -1.81 -3.47
C VAL A 113 20.19 -1.62 -4.88
N PRO A 114 20.64 -0.42 -5.26
CA PRO A 114 21.14 -0.19 -6.61
C PRO A 114 22.27 -1.19 -6.85
N GLN A 115 22.16 -2.00 -7.91
CA GLN A 115 23.12 -3.08 -8.14
C GLN A 115 24.43 -2.52 -8.70
N THR A 116 24.38 -1.30 -9.25
CA THR A 116 25.52 -0.65 -9.90
C THR A 116 25.71 0.80 -9.44
N ARG A 117 26.96 1.26 -9.42
CA ARG A 117 27.32 2.67 -9.15
C ARG A 117 26.57 3.66 -10.07
N ARG A 118 26.25 3.23 -11.30
CA ARG A 118 25.55 4.03 -12.31
C ARG A 118 24.08 4.26 -11.97
N GLU A 119 23.44 3.31 -11.27
CA GLU A 119 22.06 3.43 -10.79
C GLU A 119 21.97 4.33 -9.55
N VAL A 120 22.94 4.23 -8.63
CA VAL A 120 23.06 5.15 -7.48
C VAL A 120 23.20 6.60 -7.97
N ALA A 121 24.10 6.85 -8.92
CA ALA A 121 24.34 8.18 -9.48
C ALA A 121 23.09 8.79 -10.15
N LYS A 122 22.25 7.94 -10.73
CA LYS A 122 21.00 8.35 -11.38
C LYS A 122 19.91 8.71 -10.36
N LEU A 123 19.90 8.05 -9.19
CA LEU A 123 18.94 8.30 -8.12
C LEU A 123 19.30 9.49 -7.24
N CYS A 124 20.58 9.71 -6.97
CA CYS A 124 21.04 10.79 -6.07
C CYS A 124 21.24 12.14 -6.78
N GLY A 125 21.01 12.21 -8.10
CA GLY A 125 21.43 13.34 -8.92
C GLY A 125 22.95 13.36 -9.08
N SER A 126 23.42 13.53 -10.32
CA SER A 126 24.80 13.31 -10.76
C SER A 126 25.91 14.11 -10.05
N LYS A 127 25.61 14.90 -9.01
CA LYS A 127 26.61 15.63 -8.22
C LYS A 127 27.06 14.91 -6.93
N VAL A 128 26.37 13.86 -6.48
CA VAL A 128 26.77 13.11 -5.27
C VAL A 128 27.74 11.95 -5.58
N ALA A 129 27.76 11.47 -6.83
CA ALA A 129 28.57 10.33 -7.23
C ALA A 129 30.10 10.59 -7.22
N GLU A 130 30.52 11.86 -7.24
CA GLU A 130 31.95 12.23 -7.17
C GLU A 130 32.46 12.48 -5.74
N SER A 131 31.60 12.39 -4.71
CA SER A 131 32.00 12.67 -3.32
C SER A 131 31.52 11.60 -2.31
N MET A 132 31.31 10.37 -2.77
CA MET A 132 31.07 9.24 -1.85
C MET A 132 32.38 8.51 -1.57
N SER A 133 33.15 9.08 -0.64
CA SER A 133 34.10 8.33 0.16
C SER A 133 33.34 7.20 0.88
N GLU A 134 33.84 5.99 0.75
CA GLU A 134 33.44 4.73 1.39
C GLU A 134 32.38 4.85 2.50
N MET A 135 31.13 4.49 2.20
CA MET A 135 30.07 4.36 3.21
C MET A 135 30.42 3.21 4.15
N THR A 136 30.61 3.49 5.44
CA THR A 136 31.05 2.49 6.41
C THR A 136 29.89 1.61 6.88
N VAL A 137 30.19 0.46 7.47
CA VAL A 137 29.16 -0.40 8.09
C VAL A 137 28.40 0.36 9.19
N GLU A 138 29.07 1.27 9.90
CA GLU A 138 28.49 2.11 10.95
C GLU A 138 27.47 3.11 10.40
N ASP A 139 27.75 3.70 9.23
CA ASP A 139 26.79 4.57 8.54
C ASP A 139 25.52 3.81 8.13
N VAL A 140 25.70 2.56 7.66
CA VAL A 140 24.57 1.70 7.28
C VAL A 140 23.75 1.31 8.50
N GLU A 141 24.37 1.01 9.63
CA GLU A 141 23.66 0.68 10.87
C GLU A 141 22.86 1.87 11.38
N LYS A 142 23.47 3.06 11.38
CA LYS A 142 22.84 4.30 11.85
C LYS A 142 21.62 4.69 11.04
N HIS A 143 21.66 4.52 9.71
CA HIS A 143 20.60 4.97 8.81
C HIS A 143 19.58 3.90 8.45
N TYR A 144 19.97 2.62 8.45
CA TYR A 144 19.15 1.52 7.93
C TYR A 144 19.00 0.34 8.91
N GLY A 145 19.56 0.46 10.11
CA GLY A 145 19.43 -0.51 11.19
C GLY A 145 20.41 -1.69 11.11
N ALA A 146 20.55 -2.39 12.25
CA ALA A 146 21.55 -3.44 12.46
C ALA A 146 21.46 -4.61 11.46
N GLU A 147 20.26 -5.00 11.03
CA GLU A 147 20.09 -6.09 10.07
C GLU A 147 20.60 -5.71 8.67
N SER A 148 20.44 -4.45 8.27
CA SER A 148 20.97 -3.93 7.01
C SER A 148 22.50 -3.85 7.04
N ALA A 149 23.07 -3.45 8.18
CA ALA A 149 24.51 -3.40 8.39
C ALA A 149 25.17 -4.78 8.34
N LYS A 150 24.55 -5.81 8.96
CA LYS A 150 25.04 -7.19 8.89
C LYS A 150 25.12 -7.70 7.46
N ARG A 151 24.09 -7.45 6.64
CA ARG A 151 24.07 -7.85 5.22
C ARG A 151 25.11 -7.12 4.40
N TYR A 152 25.28 -5.82 4.66
CA TYR A 152 26.30 -5.00 3.99
C TYR A 152 27.71 -5.49 4.31
N LYS A 153 28.00 -5.78 5.58
CA LYS A 153 29.28 -6.34 6.03
C LYS A 153 29.57 -7.71 5.38
N ALA A 154 28.61 -8.63 5.41
CA ALA A 154 28.77 -9.95 4.77
C ALA A 154 29.09 -9.85 3.27
N LYS A 155 28.53 -8.85 2.60
CA LYS A 155 28.80 -8.59 1.18
C LYS A 155 30.21 -8.02 0.97
N LEU A 156 30.66 -7.06 1.79
CA LEU A 156 32.02 -6.55 1.74
C LEU A 156 33.06 -7.67 1.97
N ASP A 157 32.79 -8.57 2.90
CA ASP A 157 33.67 -9.73 3.18
C ASP A 157 33.71 -10.70 1.99
N THR A 158 32.58 -10.89 1.29
CA THR A 158 32.50 -11.72 0.08
C THR A 158 33.24 -11.08 -1.10
N GLU A 159 33.11 -9.77 -1.29
CA GLU A 159 33.81 -9.02 -2.34
C GLU A 159 35.32 -8.94 -2.08
N ARG A 160 35.75 -8.92 -0.80
CA ARG A 160 37.16 -9.04 -0.42
C ARG A 160 37.72 -10.46 -0.62
N GLY A 161 36.90 -11.50 -0.42
CA GLY A 161 37.32 -12.90 -0.59
C GLY A 161 37.36 -13.38 -2.05
N GLY A 162 36.69 -12.68 -2.98
CA GLY A 162 36.57 -13.08 -4.39
C GLY A 162 37.75 -12.71 -5.30
N ASN A 163 38.75 -11.97 -4.81
CA ASN A 163 39.84 -11.42 -5.64
C ASN A 163 41.13 -12.26 -5.62
N GLY A 164 41.02 -13.56 -5.33
CA GLY A 164 42.14 -14.50 -5.25
C GLY A 164 41.87 -15.78 -6.01
N ARG A 165 41.72 -15.71 -7.34
CA ARG A 165 41.93 -16.83 -8.27
C ARG A 165 42.11 -16.32 -9.69
#